data_AF-A0A285STT7-F1
#
_entry.id   AF-A0A285STT7-F1
#
_cell.length_a   1.000
_cell.length_b   1.000
_cell.length_c   1.000
_cell.angle_alpha   90.00
_cell.angle_beta   90.00
_cell.angle_gamma   90.00
#
_symmetry.space_group_name_H-M   'P 1'
#
loop_
_entity.id
_entity.type
_entity.pdbx_description
1 polymer ?
#
loop_
_entity_poly.entity_id
_entity_poly.type
_entity_poly.pdbx_seq_one_letter_code
_entity_poly.pdbx_strand_id
1 'polypeptide(L)'
;MDAQAIASAGVPVLCIDTCSILDIMRDPTRETAKPHDRQAAIDLVVATESDRLICLMAEQVAIEFADHDQPVQDEAERNLKKVREQVERINNLSAVYGAPGTIDLTHLDDHVGRARAVVGRWLAKLDKVVPSPQTPAKAFARVNAGIAPARRGKESSKDCLVYETYLEAVSALRGAGLATPIVFLSSNTNEYLTEGRVLKPEIAVEFSAINLDYAPNMSAAKYALGL
;
A
#
# COMPACT_ATOMS: atom_id res chain seq x y z
N MET A 1 -0.06 14.98 -13.27
CA MET A 1 -0.89 13.92 -13.87
C MET A 1 -1.68 14.52 -15.03
N ASP A 2 -1.63 13.91 -16.22
CA ASP A 2 -2.48 14.28 -17.35
C ASP A 2 -3.76 13.42 -17.33
N ALA A 3 -4.85 13.97 -16.82
CA ALA A 3 -6.10 13.24 -16.67
C ALA A 3 -6.70 12.79 -18.01
N GLN A 4 -6.49 13.57 -19.07
CA GLN A 4 -7.07 13.28 -20.38
C GLN A 4 -6.34 12.10 -21.05
N ALA A 5 -5.01 12.06 -20.92
CA ALA A 5 -4.20 10.94 -21.40
C ALA A 5 -4.56 9.63 -20.68
N ILE A 6 -4.68 9.66 -19.35
CA ILE A 6 -5.07 8.48 -18.56
C ILE A 6 -6.50 8.03 -18.90
N ALA A 7 -7.44 8.97 -19.01
CA ALA A 7 -8.81 8.66 -19.40
C ALA A 7 -8.88 7.99 -20.78
N SER A 8 -8.08 8.48 -21.73
CA SER A 8 -8.02 7.95 -23.10
C SER A 8 -7.39 6.55 -23.19
N ALA A 9 -6.52 6.19 -22.24
CA ALA A 9 -5.96 4.84 -22.16
C ALA A 9 -7.03 3.79 -21.84
N GLY A 10 -8.10 4.19 -21.12
CA GLY A 10 -9.24 3.32 -20.87
C GLY A 10 -8.92 2.06 -20.07
N VAL A 11 -7.88 2.09 -19.22
CA VAL A 11 -7.48 0.99 -18.34
C VAL A 11 -7.83 1.30 -16.88
N PRO A 12 -7.93 0.29 -15.99
CA PRO A 12 -8.14 0.52 -14.57
C PRO A 12 -7.04 1.38 -13.93
N VAL A 13 -7.36 2.05 -12.82
CA VAL A 13 -6.42 2.90 -12.07
C VAL A 13 -6.33 2.47 -10.61
N LEU A 14 -5.11 2.41 -10.07
CA LEU A 14 -4.84 2.11 -8.67
C LEU A 14 -4.17 3.30 -7.98
N CYS A 15 -4.84 3.89 -6.99
CA CYS A 15 -4.29 4.92 -6.12
C CYS A 15 -3.67 4.25 -4.88
N ILE A 16 -2.35 4.37 -4.70
CA ILE A 16 -1.64 3.62 -3.65
C ILE A 16 -1.31 4.48 -2.42
N ASP A 17 -1.61 3.97 -1.24
CA ASP A 17 -1.18 4.56 0.03
C ASP A 17 0.23 4.07 0.44
N THR A 18 0.94 4.85 1.27
CA THR A 18 2.29 4.54 1.74
C THR A 18 2.34 3.20 2.48
N CYS A 19 1.37 2.94 3.36
CA CYS A 19 1.34 1.70 4.12
C CYS A 19 1.25 0.47 3.22
N SER A 20 0.49 0.56 2.13
CA SER A 20 0.29 -0.53 1.17
C SER A 20 1.55 -0.86 0.37
N ILE A 21 2.29 0.15 -0.10
CA ILE A 21 3.53 -0.08 -0.84
C ILE A 21 4.64 -0.60 0.08
N LEU A 22 4.77 -0.05 1.29
CA LEU A 22 5.72 -0.54 2.29
C LEU A 22 5.39 -1.96 2.70
N ASP A 23 4.10 -2.30 2.84
CA ASP A 23 3.69 -3.64 3.22
C ASP A 23 4.31 -4.70 2.32
N ILE A 24 4.49 -4.48 1.01
CA ILE A 24 5.11 -5.43 0.05
C ILE A 24 6.44 -5.99 0.58
N MET A 25 7.28 -5.12 1.16
CA MET A 25 8.63 -5.45 1.62
C MET A 25 8.78 -5.50 3.14
N ARG A 26 7.71 -5.23 3.90
CA ARG A 26 7.74 -5.38 5.35
C ARG A 26 8.01 -6.81 5.76
N ASP A 27 8.57 -6.92 6.96
CA ASP A 27 8.91 -8.13 7.69
C ASP A 27 7.97 -9.33 7.39
N PRO A 28 8.51 -10.42 6.80
CA PRO A 28 7.73 -11.59 6.42
C PRO A 28 7.28 -12.44 7.62
N THR A 29 7.78 -12.18 8.83
CA THR A 29 7.41 -12.92 10.04
C THR A 29 6.09 -12.43 10.66
N ARG A 30 5.56 -11.30 10.19
CA ARG A 30 4.27 -10.75 10.64
C ARG A 30 3.14 -11.69 10.23
N GLU A 31 2.18 -11.94 11.13
CA GLU A 31 1.00 -12.76 10.81
C GLU A 31 0.17 -12.18 9.65
N THR A 32 0.24 -10.87 9.44
CA THR A 32 -0.43 -10.16 8.35
C THR A 32 0.27 -10.32 7.00
N ALA A 33 1.50 -10.83 6.96
CA ALA A 33 2.21 -11.10 5.72
C ALA A 33 1.68 -12.39 5.07
N LYS A 34 0.72 -12.25 4.15
CA LYS A 34 0.11 -13.40 3.46
C LYS A 34 0.74 -13.62 2.08
N PRO A 35 1.11 -14.86 1.72
CA PRO A 35 1.71 -15.14 0.41
C PRO A 35 0.86 -14.70 -0.80
N HIS A 36 -0.47 -14.86 -0.72
CA HIS A 36 -1.36 -14.45 -1.80
C HIS A 36 -1.39 -12.93 -2.00
N ASP A 37 -1.26 -12.13 -0.93
CA ASP A 37 -1.12 -10.67 -1.03
C ASP A 37 0.21 -10.27 -1.66
N ARG A 38 1.31 -11.00 -1.38
CA ARG A 38 2.60 -10.77 -2.03
C ARG A 38 2.55 -11.10 -3.52
N GLN A 39 1.91 -12.20 -3.88
CA GLN A 39 1.72 -12.58 -5.27
C GLN A 39 0.86 -11.55 -6.00
N ALA A 40 -0.23 -11.09 -5.38
CA ALA A 40 -1.07 -10.03 -5.95
C ALA A 40 -0.28 -8.74 -6.20
N ALA A 41 0.63 -8.35 -5.30
CA ALA A 41 1.52 -7.20 -5.53
C ALA A 41 2.45 -7.38 -6.74
N ILE A 42 2.93 -8.61 -6.98
CA ILE A 42 3.75 -8.94 -8.16
C ILE A 42 2.90 -8.91 -9.44
N ASP A 43 1.70 -9.48 -9.40
CA ASP A 43 0.81 -9.51 -10.56
C ASP A 43 0.35 -8.11 -10.97
N LEU A 44 0.06 -7.25 -9.99
CA LEU A 44 -0.33 -5.85 -10.22
C LEU A 44 0.80 -5.05 -10.88
N VAL A 45 2.05 -5.15 -10.41
CA VAL A 45 3.16 -4.44 -11.08
C VAL A 45 3.44 -4.99 -12.48
N VAL A 46 3.27 -6.29 -12.71
CA VAL A 46 3.34 -6.87 -14.07
C VAL A 46 2.23 -6.30 -14.97
N ALA A 47 1.03 -6.10 -14.43
CA ALA A 47 -0.06 -5.45 -15.17
C ALA A 47 0.28 -3.99 -15.51
N THR A 48 0.88 -3.25 -14.58
CA THR A 48 1.35 -1.87 -14.83
C THR A 48 2.49 -1.83 -15.86
N GLU A 49 3.44 -2.76 -15.79
CA GLU A 49 4.53 -2.86 -16.76
C GLU A 49 4.05 -3.22 -18.18
N SER A 50 2.87 -3.84 -18.28
CA SER A 50 2.23 -4.23 -19.53
C SER A 50 1.14 -3.26 -19.99
N ASP A 51 1.09 -2.05 -19.41
CA ASP A 51 0.11 -0.99 -19.71
C ASP A 51 -1.37 -1.42 -19.54
N ARG A 52 -1.64 -2.44 -18.72
CA ARG A 52 -3.00 -2.91 -18.37
C ARG A 52 -3.56 -2.26 -17.11
N LEU A 53 -2.74 -1.51 -16.39
CA LEU A 53 -3.07 -0.84 -15.14
C LEU A 53 -2.26 0.44 -15.04
N ILE A 54 -2.89 1.55 -14.68
CA ILE A 54 -2.18 2.78 -14.33
C ILE A 54 -2.15 2.91 -12.80
N CYS A 55 -0.98 3.14 -12.23
CA CYS A 55 -0.84 3.29 -10.79
C CYS A 55 -0.45 4.73 -10.44
N LEU A 56 -1.19 5.34 -9.52
CA LEU A 56 -0.98 6.70 -9.07
C LEU A 56 -0.37 6.72 -7.67
N MET A 57 0.59 7.63 -7.46
CA MET A 57 1.18 7.91 -6.17
C MET A 57 1.08 9.41 -5.84
N ALA A 58 0.38 9.76 -4.77
CA ALA A 58 0.39 11.12 -4.25
C ALA A 58 1.81 11.54 -3.84
N GLU A 59 2.17 12.80 -4.03
CA GLU A 59 3.49 13.32 -3.65
C GLU A 59 3.84 13.05 -2.18
N GLN A 60 2.86 13.20 -1.29
CA GLN A 60 3.03 12.91 0.13
C GLN A 60 3.40 11.45 0.40
N VAL A 61 2.88 10.49 -0.39
CA VAL A 61 3.23 9.07 -0.30
C VAL A 61 4.69 8.84 -0.70
N ALA A 62 5.19 9.55 -1.71
CA ALA A 62 6.59 9.45 -2.14
C ALA A 62 7.55 9.93 -1.03
N ILE A 63 7.19 11.02 -0.35
CA ILE A 63 7.97 11.59 0.77
C ILE A 63 8.01 10.59 1.93
N GLU A 64 6.85 10.08 2.35
CA GLU A 64 6.79 9.10 3.45
C GLU A 64 7.49 7.79 3.13
N PHE A 65 7.39 7.34 1.88
CA PHE A 65 8.12 6.15 1.45
C PHE A 65 9.63 6.36 1.62
N ALA A 66 10.17 7.50 1.19
CA ALA A 66 11.60 7.79 1.32
C ALA A 66 12.07 7.80 2.79
N ASP A 67 11.24 8.33 3.70
CA ASP A 67 11.53 8.34 5.15
C ASP A 67 11.52 6.93 5.77
N HIS A 68 10.76 6.00 5.19
CA HIS A 68 10.52 4.67 5.75
C HIS A 68 11.20 3.51 5.01
N ASP A 69 11.76 3.74 3.82
CA ASP A 69 12.35 2.69 2.98
C ASP A 69 13.43 1.89 3.72
N GLN A 70 14.48 2.56 4.19
CA GLN A 70 15.58 1.90 4.91
C GLN A 70 15.14 1.35 6.28
N PRO A 71 14.42 2.10 7.14
CA PRO A 71 13.98 1.57 8.43
C PRO A 71 13.15 0.28 8.34
N VAL A 72 12.29 0.15 7.31
CA VAL A 72 11.49 -1.06 7.09
C VAL A 72 12.36 -2.24 6.67
N GLN A 73 13.35 -2.02 5.81
CA GLN A 73 14.32 -3.06 5.43
C GLN A 73 15.12 -3.53 6.65
N ASP A 74 15.65 -2.61 7.45
CA ASP A 74 16.42 -2.94 8.65
C ASP A 74 15.57 -3.72 9.67
N GLU A 75 14.28 -3.40 9.80
CA GLU A 75 13.36 -4.15 10.66
C GLU A 75 13.18 -5.59 10.19
N ALA A 76 12.95 -5.81 8.90
CA ALA A 76 12.81 -7.13 8.31
C ALA A 76 14.10 -7.96 8.49
N GLU A 77 15.27 -7.37 8.25
CA GLU A 77 16.58 -8.03 8.46
C GLU A 77 16.78 -8.44 9.92
N ARG A 78 16.51 -7.53 10.87
CA ARG A 78 16.62 -7.82 12.30
C ARG A 78 15.70 -8.96 12.72
N ASN A 79 14.48 -9.02 12.21
CA ASN A 79 13.52 -10.05 12.62
C ASN A 79 13.82 -11.40 11.95
N LEU A 80 14.27 -11.42 10.70
CA LEU A 80 14.78 -12.64 10.05
C LEU A 80 16.02 -13.19 10.79
N LYS A 81 16.93 -12.32 11.24
CA LYS A 81 18.07 -12.72 12.06
C LYS A 81 17.62 -13.38 13.37
N LYS A 82 16.65 -12.80 14.08
CA LYS A 82 16.08 -13.40 15.31
C LYS A 82 15.48 -14.77 15.07
N VAL A 83 14.77 -14.97 13.94
CA VAL A 83 14.23 -16.28 13.57
C VAL A 83 15.34 -17.30 13.39
N ARG A 84 16.43 -16.93 12.69
CA ARG A 84 17.59 -17.80 12.51
C ARG A 84 18.22 -18.20 13.85
N GLU A 85 18.49 -17.22 14.71
CA GLU A 85 19.04 -17.46 16.06
C GLU A 85 18.12 -18.35 16.91
N GLN A 86 16.81 -18.18 16.78
CA GLN A 86 15.83 -19.00 17.49
C GLN A 86 15.82 -20.46 17.00
N VAL A 87 15.85 -20.67 15.68
CA VAL A 87 15.91 -22.00 15.07
C VAL A 87 17.21 -22.71 15.46
N GLU A 88 18.35 -22.01 15.37
CA GLU A 88 19.65 -22.54 15.79
C GLU A 88 19.65 -22.94 17.27
N ARG A 89 19.10 -22.10 18.15
CA ARG A 89 18.98 -22.42 19.59
C ARG A 89 18.14 -23.67 19.83
N ILE A 90 17.00 -23.83 19.13
CA ILE A 90 16.13 -25.01 19.26
C ILE A 90 16.87 -26.26 18.79
N ASN A 91 17.57 -26.21 17.65
CA ASN A 91 18.35 -27.33 17.14
C ASN A 91 19.47 -27.74 18.10
N ASN A 92 20.19 -26.77 18.67
CA ASN A 92 21.24 -27.03 19.66
C ASN A 92 20.68 -27.72 20.91
N LEU A 93 19.51 -27.31 21.41
CA LEU A 93 18.85 -27.97 22.53
C LEU A 93 18.37 -29.39 22.17
N SER A 94 17.79 -29.57 20.98
CA SER A 94 17.33 -30.88 20.50
C SER A 94 18.48 -31.88 20.36
N ALA A 95 19.65 -31.41 19.91
CA ALA A 95 20.87 -32.20 19.83
C ALA A 95 21.33 -32.73 21.21
N VAL A 96 21.18 -31.92 22.28
CA VAL A 96 21.49 -32.37 23.67
C VAL A 96 20.60 -33.55 24.07
N TYR A 97 19.35 -33.58 23.61
CA TYR A 97 18.41 -34.68 23.87
C TYR A 97 18.53 -35.83 22.86
N GLY A 98 19.60 -35.88 22.05
CA GLY A 98 19.88 -36.99 21.13
C GLY A 98 19.18 -36.90 19.78
N ALA A 99 18.57 -35.76 19.44
CA ALA A 99 17.91 -35.52 18.15
C ALA A 99 18.59 -34.36 17.40
N PRO A 100 19.84 -34.52 16.93
CA PRO A 100 20.50 -33.48 16.13
C PRO A 100 19.77 -33.28 14.80
N GLY A 101 19.62 -32.03 14.39
CA GLY A 101 19.02 -31.65 13.11
C GLY A 101 19.64 -30.37 12.57
N THR A 102 19.64 -30.24 11.25
CA THR A 102 20.06 -29.02 10.54
C THR A 102 18.88 -28.50 9.74
N ILE A 103 18.61 -27.20 9.85
CA ILE A 103 17.57 -26.53 9.07
C ILE A 103 18.27 -25.54 8.15
N ASP A 104 18.04 -25.69 6.85
CA ASP A 104 18.54 -24.75 5.85
C ASP A 104 17.61 -23.53 5.74
N LEU A 105 18.16 -22.38 6.10
CA LEU A 105 17.50 -21.07 6.05
C LEU A 105 18.17 -20.11 5.07
N THR A 106 19.01 -20.61 4.15
CA THR A 106 19.75 -19.78 3.17
C THR A 106 18.83 -19.02 2.21
N HIS A 107 17.65 -19.57 1.90
CA HIS A 107 16.63 -18.91 1.09
C HIS A 107 16.12 -17.57 1.67
N LEU A 108 16.41 -17.28 2.95
CA LEU A 108 16.07 -16.02 3.61
C LEU A 108 17.13 -14.93 3.45
N ASP A 109 18.36 -15.27 3.04
CA ASP A 109 19.52 -14.36 3.11
C ASP A 109 19.36 -13.10 2.25
N ASP A 110 18.76 -13.24 1.07
CA ASP A 110 18.46 -12.16 0.13
C ASP A 110 16.97 -11.79 0.10
N HIS A 111 16.16 -12.26 1.06
CA HIS A 111 14.71 -12.03 1.07
C HIS A 111 14.37 -10.54 1.04
N VAL A 112 15.01 -9.74 1.90
CA VAL A 112 14.76 -8.29 1.99
C VAL A 112 15.13 -7.60 0.68
N GLY A 113 16.29 -7.95 0.10
CA GLY A 113 16.71 -7.43 -1.20
C GLY A 113 15.73 -7.78 -2.33
N ARG A 114 15.25 -9.03 -2.40
CA ARG A 114 14.24 -9.45 -3.39
C ARG A 114 12.91 -8.71 -3.21
N ALA A 115 12.45 -8.56 -1.98
CA ALA A 115 11.20 -7.85 -1.69
C ALA A 115 11.30 -6.35 -2.05
N ARG A 116 12.44 -5.72 -1.72
CA ARG A 116 12.72 -4.32 -2.10
C ARG A 116 12.84 -4.14 -3.61
N ALA A 117 13.37 -5.12 -4.33
CA ALA A 117 13.44 -5.09 -5.79
C ALA A 117 12.03 -5.09 -6.43
N VAL A 118 11.07 -5.82 -5.85
CA VAL A 118 9.66 -5.74 -6.29
C VAL A 118 9.11 -4.32 -6.10
N VAL A 119 9.35 -3.69 -4.94
CA VAL A 119 8.96 -2.29 -4.71
C VAL A 119 9.65 -1.34 -5.69
N GLY A 120 10.91 -1.60 -6.05
CA GLY A 120 11.62 -0.82 -7.07
C GLY A 120 10.90 -0.81 -8.42
N ARG A 121 10.33 -1.95 -8.83
CA ARG A 121 9.52 -2.05 -10.06
C ARG A 121 8.25 -1.19 -9.99
N TRP A 122 7.59 -1.19 -8.83
CA TRP A 122 6.44 -0.31 -8.57
C TRP A 122 6.82 1.17 -8.70
N LEU A 123 7.88 1.60 -8.00
CA LEU A 123 8.33 3.00 -8.01
C LEU A 123 8.70 3.49 -9.42
N ALA A 124 9.24 2.61 -10.27
CA ALA A 124 9.58 2.94 -11.65
C ALA A 124 8.36 3.17 -12.56
N LYS A 125 7.15 2.76 -12.11
CA LYS A 125 5.91 2.80 -12.90
C LYS A 125 4.79 3.62 -12.25
N LEU A 126 5.02 4.19 -11.07
CA LEU A 126 4.03 4.99 -10.36
C LEU A 126 4.04 6.43 -10.88
N ASP A 127 2.89 6.87 -11.37
CA ASP A 127 2.70 8.24 -11.82
C ASP A 127 2.45 9.16 -10.61
N LYS A 128 3.32 10.14 -10.45
CA LYS A 128 3.23 11.08 -9.34
C LYS A 128 2.06 12.06 -9.51
N VAL A 129 1.23 12.15 -8.49
CA VAL A 129 0.13 13.11 -8.38
C VAL A 129 0.55 14.22 -7.42
N VAL A 130 0.69 15.43 -7.95
CA VAL A 130 0.99 16.64 -7.18
C VAL A 130 -0.33 17.27 -6.76
N PRO A 131 -0.55 17.56 -5.46
CA PRO A 131 -1.78 18.20 -5.00
C PRO A 131 -1.91 19.61 -5.57
N SER A 132 -3.14 20.04 -5.88
CA SER A 132 -3.40 21.45 -6.18
C SER A 132 -3.18 22.35 -4.96
N PRO A 133 -3.04 23.68 -5.15
CA PRO A 133 -2.91 24.63 -4.03
C PRO A 133 -4.06 24.58 -3.01
N GLN A 134 -5.24 24.10 -3.40
CA GLN A 134 -6.42 24.03 -2.55
C GLN A 134 -6.46 22.74 -1.71
N THR A 135 -5.83 21.67 -2.17
CA THR A 135 -5.85 20.35 -1.52
C THR A 135 -5.29 20.38 -0.10
N PRO A 136 -4.14 21.03 0.20
CA PRO A 136 -3.67 21.18 1.58
C PRO A 136 -4.66 21.90 2.51
N ALA A 137 -5.37 22.91 2.01
CA ALA A 137 -6.37 23.64 2.80
C ALA A 137 -7.57 22.75 3.15
N LYS A 138 -8.04 21.90 2.23
CA LYS A 138 -9.09 20.91 2.49
C LYS A 138 -8.64 19.86 3.50
N ALA A 139 -7.43 19.33 3.34
CA ALA A 139 -6.86 18.36 4.28
C ALA A 139 -6.76 18.94 5.70
N PHE A 140 -6.32 20.20 5.82
CA PHE A 140 -6.26 20.91 7.10
C PHE A 140 -7.66 21.13 7.71
N ALA A 141 -8.66 21.50 6.90
CA ALA A 141 -10.04 21.64 7.36
C ALA A 141 -10.60 20.31 7.89
N ARG A 142 -10.31 19.20 7.21
CA ARG A 142 -10.69 17.84 7.62
C ARG A 142 -10.08 17.47 8.98
N VAL A 143 -8.79 17.76 9.18
CA VAL A 143 -8.09 17.56 10.47
C VAL A 143 -8.76 18.36 11.59
N ASN A 144 -9.02 19.65 11.38
CA ASN A 144 -9.64 20.52 12.39
C ASN A 144 -11.05 20.08 12.76
N ALA A 145 -11.81 19.59 11.78
CA ALA A 145 -13.15 19.06 11.99
C ALA A 145 -13.15 17.65 12.61
N GLY A 146 -12.01 16.95 12.59
CA GLY A 146 -11.90 15.56 13.03
C GLY A 146 -12.68 14.59 12.14
N ILE A 147 -12.75 14.87 10.84
CA ILE A 147 -13.46 14.05 9.84
C ILE A 147 -12.48 13.02 9.26
N ALA A 148 -12.92 11.77 9.09
CA ALA A 148 -12.06 10.68 8.63
C ALA A 148 -11.36 11.00 7.27
N PRO A 149 -10.10 10.58 7.04
CA PRO A 149 -9.30 9.69 7.90
C PRO A 149 -8.77 10.34 9.19
N ALA A 150 -8.95 11.65 9.40
CA ALA A 150 -8.57 12.30 10.65
C ALA A 150 -9.33 11.77 11.88
N ARG A 151 -8.67 11.85 13.04
CA ARG A 151 -9.27 11.61 14.35
C ARG A 151 -8.83 12.67 15.34
N ARG A 152 -9.70 13.05 16.28
CA ARG A 152 -9.33 13.99 17.36
C ARG A 152 -8.15 13.43 18.17
N GLY A 153 -7.11 14.26 18.34
CA GLY A 153 -5.94 13.93 19.15
C GLY A 153 -4.88 13.04 18.48
N LYS A 154 -5.01 12.73 17.18
CA LYS A 154 -3.99 12.01 16.40
C LYS A 154 -3.45 12.91 15.30
N GLU A 155 -2.13 12.90 15.09
CA GLU A 155 -1.53 13.51 13.90
C GLU A 155 -1.98 12.72 12.67
N SER A 156 -2.90 13.30 11.90
CA SER A 156 -3.53 12.68 10.72
C SER A 156 -3.43 13.59 9.47
N SER A 157 -2.57 14.61 9.56
CA SER A 157 -2.43 15.65 8.53
C SER A 157 -1.95 15.07 7.20
N LYS A 158 -0.98 14.16 7.26
CA LYS A 158 -0.41 13.51 6.09
C LYS A 158 -1.41 12.57 5.41
N ASP A 159 -2.10 11.73 6.20
CA ASP A 159 -3.15 10.83 5.70
C ASP A 159 -4.28 11.63 5.03
N CYS A 160 -4.69 12.76 5.63
CA CYS A 160 -5.69 13.64 5.03
C CYS A 160 -5.20 14.29 3.73
N LEU A 161 -3.92 14.64 3.63
CA LEU A 161 -3.35 15.20 2.40
C LEU A 161 -3.34 14.15 1.28
N VAL A 162 -2.93 12.91 1.57
CA VAL A 162 -2.99 11.79 0.62
C VAL A 162 -4.44 11.57 0.15
N TYR A 163 -5.38 11.51 1.10
CA TYR A 163 -6.79 11.31 0.83
C TYR A 163 -7.39 12.39 -0.10
N GLU A 164 -7.22 13.67 0.25
CA GLU A 164 -7.73 14.78 -0.56
C GLU A 164 -7.08 14.84 -1.95
N THR A 165 -5.79 14.49 -2.04
CA THR A 165 -5.07 14.42 -3.33
C THR A 165 -5.71 13.38 -4.25
N TYR A 166 -6.09 12.21 -3.72
CA TYR A 166 -6.75 11.19 -4.51
C TYR A 166 -8.21 11.54 -4.83
N LEU A 167 -8.96 12.16 -3.93
CA LEU A 167 -10.30 12.65 -4.26
C LEU A 167 -10.26 13.63 -5.43
N GLU A 168 -9.31 14.57 -5.43
CA GLU A 168 -9.10 15.52 -6.53
C GLU A 168 -8.70 14.82 -7.84
N ALA A 169 -7.70 13.94 -7.80
CA ALA A 169 -7.22 13.24 -8.99
C ALA A 169 -8.30 12.36 -9.61
N VAL A 170 -9.03 11.59 -8.79
CA VAL A 170 -10.09 10.70 -9.27
C VAL A 170 -11.26 11.51 -9.82
N SER A 171 -11.64 12.62 -9.18
CA SER A 171 -12.65 13.54 -9.72
C SER A 171 -12.26 14.06 -11.10
N ALA A 172 -10.98 14.42 -11.29
CA ALA A 172 -10.47 14.86 -12.59
C ALA A 172 -10.51 13.73 -13.64
N LEU A 173 -10.14 12.50 -13.27
CA LEU A 173 -10.21 11.34 -14.17
C LEU A 173 -11.64 11.00 -14.60
N ARG A 174 -12.60 11.04 -13.65
CA ARG A 174 -14.01 10.85 -13.96
C ARG A 174 -14.55 11.98 -14.84
N GLY A 175 -14.19 13.23 -14.55
CA GLY A 175 -14.52 14.39 -15.39
C GLY A 175 -13.94 14.31 -16.81
N ALA A 176 -12.78 13.67 -16.97
CA ALA A 176 -12.16 13.38 -18.26
C ALA A 176 -12.79 12.19 -19.01
N GLY A 177 -13.75 11.48 -18.39
CA GLY A 177 -14.51 10.39 -19.03
C GLY A 177 -14.00 8.98 -18.75
N LEU A 178 -13.05 8.78 -17.82
CA LEU A 178 -12.60 7.44 -17.46
C LEU A 178 -13.75 6.65 -16.81
N ALA A 179 -14.12 5.52 -17.41
CA ALA A 179 -15.24 4.68 -16.96
C ALA A 179 -14.79 3.36 -16.28
N THR A 180 -13.53 2.98 -16.41
CA THR A 180 -12.97 1.76 -15.80
C THR A 180 -12.88 1.85 -14.27
N PRO A 181 -12.69 0.72 -13.58
CA PRO A 181 -12.50 0.71 -12.13
C PRO A 181 -11.33 1.60 -11.69
N ILE A 182 -11.56 2.35 -10.61
CA ILE A 182 -10.51 3.08 -9.91
C ILE A 182 -10.56 2.62 -8.46
N VAL A 183 -9.42 2.17 -7.92
CA VAL A 183 -9.33 1.61 -6.57
C VAL A 183 -8.33 2.42 -5.74
N PHE A 184 -8.74 2.82 -4.54
CA PHE A 184 -7.84 3.30 -3.51
C PHE A 184 -7.40 2.14 -2.60
N LEU A 185 -6.09 1.91 -2.56
CA LEU A 185 -5.47 0.80 -1.82
C LEU A 185 -4.75 1.32 -0.57
N SER A 186 -5.32 1.03 0.60
CA SER A 186 -4.70 1.32 1.90
C SER A 186 -4.84 0.15 2.85
N SER A 187 -3.72 -0.34 3.38
CA SER A 187 -3.72 -1.31 4.48
C SER A 187 -3.98 -0.70 5.86
N ASN A 188 -4.12 0.63 5.97
CA ASN A 188 -4.51 1.31 7.20
C ASN A 188 -6.02 1.22 7.44
N THR A 189 -6.53 0.00 7.59
CA THR A 189 -7.97 -0.27 7.63
C THR A 189 -8.71 0.47 8.74
N ASN A 190 -8.03 0.81 9.83
CA ASN A 190 -8.65 1.51 10.96
C ASN A 190 -9.09 2.93 10.58
N GLU A 191 -8.39 3.59 9.66
CA GLU A 191 -8.73 4.95 9.26
C GLU A 191 -9.91 5.00 8.30
N TYR A 192 -10.07 3.98 7.48
CA TYR A 192 -11.06 3.94 6.41
C TYR A 192 -12.30 3.10 6.73
N LEU A 193 -12.15 2.05 7.56
CA LEU A 193 -13.22 1.11 7.88
C LEU A 193 -13.75 1.29 9.29
N THR A 194 -15.00 0.89 9.48
CA THR A 194 -15.63 0.62 10.77
C THR A 194 -15.14 -0.74 11.31
N GLU A 195 -15.49 -1.07 12.55
CA GLU A 195 -15.20 -2.38 13.15
C GLU A 195 -15.82 -3.54 12.35
N GLY A 196 -16.96 -3.31 11.71
CA GLY A 196 -17.63 -4.26 10.82
C GLY A 196 -16.96 -4.44 9.46
N ARG A 197 -15.77 -3.87 9.24
CA ARG A 197 -14.99 -3.96 7.98
C ARG A 197 -15.71 -3.38 6.75
N VAL A 198 -16.59 -2.42 6.97
CA VAL A 198 -17.21 -1.59 5.92
C VAL A 198 -16.67 -0.16 5.98
N LEU A 199 -16.64 0.53 4.85
CA LEU A 199 -16.21 1.94 4.79
C LEU A 199 -17.00 2.79 5.80
N LYS A 200 -16.30 3.74 6.44
CA LYS A 200 -16.98 4.73 7.29
C LYS A 200 -17.99 5.52 6.46
N PRO A 201 -19.16 5.88 7.00
CA PRO A 201 -20.23 6.49 6.22
C PRO A 201 -19.80 7.72 5.43
N GLU A 202 -19.01 8.60 6.03
CA GLU A 202 -18.49 9.82 5.39
C GLU A 202 -17.58 9.50 4.20
N ILE A 203 -16.69 8.51 4.33
CA ILE A 203 -15.80 8.07 3.25
C ILE A 203 -16.61 7.37 2.15
N ALA A 204 -17.58 6.53 2.53
CA ALA A 204 -18.43 5.82 1.59
C ALA A 204 -19.23 6.79 0.69
N VAL A 205 -19.73 7.89 1.25
CA VAL A 205 -20.41 8.94 0.49
C VAL A 205 -19.46 9.61 -0.50
N GLU A 206 -18.27 10.01 -0.05
CA GLU A 206 -17.27 10.67 -0.91
C GLU A 206 -16.79 9.74 -2.03
N PHE A 207 -16.53 8.48 -1.73
CA PHE A 207 -16.06 7.48 -2.67
C PHE A 207 -17.13 7.11 -3.70
N SER A 208 -18.38 6.93 -3.25
CA SER A 208 -19.53 6.66 -4.13
C SER A 208 -19.77 7.80 -5.13
N ALA A 209 -19.63 9.06 -4.69
CA ALA A 209 -19.83 10.22 -5.55
C ALA A 209 -18.90 10.29 -6.77
N ILE A 210 -17.73 9.64 -6.69
CA ILE A 210 -16.72 9.61 -7.77
C ILE A 210 -16.43 8.19 -8.28
N ASN A 211 -17.26 7.21 -7.88
CA ASN A 211 -17.10 5.80 -8.21
C ASN A 211 -15.67 5.29 -7.93
N LEU A 212 -15.18 5.54 -6.72
CA LEU A 212 -13.90 5.08 -6.20
C LEU A 212 -14.12 3.89 -5.27
N ASP A 213 -13.49 2.75 -5.56
CA ASP A 213 -13.53 1.58 -4.69
C ASP A 213 -12.41 1.60 -3.67
N TYR A 214 -12.59 0.90 -2.55
CA TYR A 214 -11.56 0.74 -1.51
C TYR A 214 -11.06 -0.71 -1.45
N ALA A 215 -9.75 -0.88 -1.38
CA ALA A 215 -9.11 -2.17 -1.17
C ALA A 215 -8.22 -2.16 0.09
N PRO A 216 -8.44 -3.06 1.06
CA PRO A 216 -7.62 -3.14 2.28
C PRO A 216 -6.27 -3.84 2.08
N ASN A 217 -6.07 -4.51 0.95
CA ASN A 217 -4.84 -5.24 0.63
C ASN A 217 -4.71 -5.45 -0.89
N MET A 218 -3.54 -5.96 -1.30
CA MET A 218 -3.19 -6.17 -2.71
C MET A 218 -4.12 -7.17 -3.41
N SER A 219 -4.55 -8.23 -2.73
CA SER A 219 -5.45 -9.22 -3.32
C SER A 219 -6.84 -8.65 -3.60
N ALA A 220 -7.39 -7.87 -2.67
CA ALA A 220 -8.65 -7.17 -2.85
C ALA A 220 -8.55 -6.13 -3.96
N ALA A 221 -7.43 -5.40 -4.05
CA ALA A 221 -7.21 -4.44 -5.13
C ALA A 221 -7.18 -5.15 -6.50
N LYS A 222 -6.42 -6.23 -6.62
CA LYS A 222 -6.35 -7.05 -7.84
C LYS A 222 -7.74 -7.52 -8.27
N TYR A 223 -8.52 -8.08 -7.33
CA TYR A 223 -9.88 -8.52 -7.60
C TYR A 223 -10.79 -7.37 -8.07
N ALA A 224 -10.79 -6.23 -7.37
CA ALA A 224 -11.62 -5.07 -7.70
C ALA A 224 -11.26 -4.45 -9.07
N LEU A 225 -9.98 -4.53 -9.47
CA LEU A 225 -9.51 -4.07 -10.78
C LEU A 225 -9.79 -5.07 -11.91
N GLY A 226 -10.22 -6.30 -11.60
CA GLY A 226 -10.48 -7.35 -12.59
C GLY A 226 -9.22 -7.94 -13.22
N LEU A 227 -8.12 -8.01 -12.47
CA LEU A 227 -6.79 -8.45 -12.93
C LEU A 227 -6.34 -9.80 -12.33
#